data_AF-A0A167NC69-F1
#
_entry.id   AF-A0A167NC69-F1
#
_cell.length_a   1.000
_cell.length_b   1.000
_cell.length_c   1.000
_cell.angle_alpha   90.00
_cell.angle_beta   90.00
_cell.angle_gamma   90.00
#
_symmetry.space_group_name_H-M   'P 1'
#
loop_
_entity.id
_entity.type
_entity.pdbx_description
1 polymer ?
#
loop_
_entity_poly.entity_id
_entity_poly.type
_entity_poly.pdbx_seq_one_letter_code
_entity_poly.pdbx_strand_id
1 'polypeptide(L)'
;MYDIYTVVDHLHPFVIAYGLILSWKVATARWFLISYLIVATFNLGMYPYAMQWSTHFYIFEVFLAIVFLVPIIYRRNLALLIYRKSGIDFYRQIYEKQTLSAQECMIILIVTLSMIINLITWFEVLAYKYYWLDNAYFKLYIRDNIQLLVQIILCGCFLTYAIKAESKELNYENTE
;
A
#
# COMPACT_ATOMS: atom_id res chain seq x y z
N MET A 1 23.07 14.06 4.30
CA MET A 1 22.95 13.00 5.31
C MET A 1 21.57 12.39 5.09
N TYR A 2 21.49 11.12 4.65
CA TYR A 2 20.18 10.52 4.40
C TYR A 2 19.47 10.32 5.73
N ASP A 3 18.34 10.99 5.90
CA ASP A 3 17.49 10.84 7.08
C ASP A 3 16.84 9.44 7.05
N ILE A 4 16.57 8.86 8.23
CA ILE A 4 16.00 7.52 8.37
C ILE A 4 14.70 7.40 7.56
N TYR A 5 13.91 8.47 7.52
CA TYR A 5 12.69 8.56 6.72
C TYR A 5 12.95 8.33 5.22
N THR A 6 13.95 8.99 4.65
CA THR A 6 14.28 8.85 3.22
C THR A 6 14.74 7.43 2.88
N VAL A 7 15.46 6.77 3.79
CA VAL A 7 15.90 5.38 3.59
C VAL A 7 14.68 4.45 3.56
N VAL A 8 13.73 4.63 4.49
CA VAL A 8 12.53 3.78 4.57
C VAL A 8 11.57 4.01 3.40
N ASP A 9 11.51 5.23 2.86
CA ASP A 9 10.77 5.56 1.63
C ASP A 9 11.27 4.81 0.41
N HIS A 10 12.58 4.68 0.27
CA HIS A 10 13.16 3.91 -0.82
C HIS A 10 13.11 2.40 -0.54
N LEU A 11 13.17 1.99 0.72
CA LEU A 11 13.15 0.58 1.11
C LEU A 11 11.84 -0.11 0.71
N HIS A 12 10.71 0.58 0.82
CA HIS A 12 9.39 0.02 0.55
C HIS A 12 9.24 -0.59 -0.87
N PRO A 13 9.53 0.12 -1.98
CA PRO A 13 9.54 -0.47 -3.32
C PRO A 13 10.55 -1.61 -3.48
N PHE A 14 11.73 -1.55 -2.84
CA PHE A 14 12.70 -2.65 -2.87
C PHE A 14 12.17 -3.91 -2.19
N VAL A 15 11.49 -3.79 -1.04
CA VAL A 15 10.88 -4.93 -0.34
C VAL A 15 9.80 -5.59 -1.19
N ILE A 16 8.96 -4.80 -1.86
CA ILE A 16 7.94 -5.33 -2.77
C ILE A 16 8.59 -6.07 -3.94
N ALA A 17 9.62 -5.47 -4.56
CA ALA A 17 10.34 -6.09 -5.67
C ALA A 17 11.03 -7.40 -5.25
N TYR A 18 11.63 -7.43 -4.05
CA TYR A 18 12.20 -8.65 -3.49
C TYR A 18 11.13 -9.71 -3.22
N GLY A 19 10.00 -9.32 -2.63
CA GLY A 19 8.85 -10.21 -2.44
C GLY A 19 8.33 -10.79 -3.74
N LEU A 20 8.35 -10.01 -4.83
CA LEU A 20 7.91 -10.44 -6.17
C LEU A 20 8.81 -11.54 -6.73
N ILE A 21 10.13 -11.44 -6.50
CA ILE A 21 11.09 -12.48 -6.90
C ILE A 21 10.82 -13.77 -6.11
N LEU A 22 10.58 -13.67 -4.80
CA LEU A 22 10.28 -14.82 -3.95
C LEU A 22 8.99 -15.53 -4.35
N SER A 23 7.93 -14.76 -4.66
CA SER A 23 6.61 -15.31 -4.99
C SER A 23 6.38 -15.43 -6.50
N TRP A 24 7.43 -15.47 -7.34
CA TRP A 24 7.28 -15.37 -8.80
C TRP A 24 6.47 -16.51 -9.42
N LYS A 25 6.52 -17.69 -8.79
CA LYS A 25 5.78 -18.89 -9.21
C LYS A 25 4.27 -18.79 -8.94
N VAL A 26 3.87 -17.97 -7.98
CA VAL A 26 2.49 -17.86 -7.48
C VAL A 26 1.76 -16.76 -8.25
N ALA A 27 0.77 -17.14 -9.06
CA ALA A 27 0.05 -16.22 -9.94
C ALA A 27 -0.68 -15.12 -9.15
N THR A 28 -1.32 -15.50 -8.05
CA THR A 28 -2.10 -14.59 -7.20
C THR A 28 -1.21 -13.55 -6.51
N ALA A 29 -0.08 -13.98 -5.94
CA ALA A 29 0.87 -13.08 -5.27
C ALA A 29 1.59 -12.16 -6.26
N ARG A 30 1.94 -12.66 -7.45
CA ARG A 30 2.55 -11.85 -8.51
C ARG A 30 1.64 -10.69 -8.92
N TRP A 31 0.36 -10.97 -9.17
CA TRP A 31 -0.62 -9.93 -9.52
C TRP A 31 -0.78 -8.88 -8.42
N PHE A 32 -0.83 -9.33 -7.16
CA PHE A 32 -0.91 -8.44 -6.01
C PHE A 32 0.29 -7.50 -5.89
N LEU A 33 1.50 -8.05 -5.89
CA LEU A 33 2.73 -7.29 -5.69
C LEU A 33 3.03 -6.35 -6.87
N ILE A 34 2.71 -6.76 -8.11
CA ILE A 34 2.83 -5.87 -9.28
C ILE A 34 1.88 -4.68 -9.15
N SER A 35 0.61 -4.93 -8.85
CA SER A 35 -0.39 -3.87 -8.69
C SER A 35 0.05 -2.86 -7.62
N TYR A 36 0.62 -3.37 -6.53
CA TYR A 36 1.11 -2.56 -5.43
C TYR A 36 2.40 -1.80 -5.77
N LEU A 37 3.33 -2.42 -6.49
CA LEU A 37 4.56 -1.78 -6.97
C LEU A 37 4.26 -0.59 -7.89
N ILE A 38 3.24 -0.71 -8.75
CA ILE A 38 2.80 0.40 -9.62
C ILE A 38 2.38 1.60 -8.79
N VAL A 39 1.55 1.39 -7.76
CA VAL A 39 1.10 2.50 -6.90
C VAL A 39 2.25 3.08 -6.08
N ALA A 40 3.15 2.23 -5.55
CA ALA A 40 4.30 2.68 -4.77
C ALA A 40 5.29 3.51 -5.61
N THR A 41 5.58 3.08 -6.83
CA THR A 41 6.45 3.82 -7.77
C THR A 41 5.80 5.11 -8.23
N PHE A 42 4.48 5.11 -8.47
CA PHE A 42 3.72 6.32 -8.76
C PHE A 42 3.80 7.32 -7.59
N ASN A 43 3.64 6.87 -6.35
CA ASN A 43 3.78 7.72 -5.16
C ASN A 43 5.16 8.37 -5.11
N LEU A 44 6.22 7.56 -5.22
CA LEU A 44 7.61 8.05 -5.18
C LEU A 44 7.89 9.08 -6.29
N GLY A 45 7.34 8.87 -7.50
CA GLY A 45 7.47 9.81 -8.61
C GLY A 45 6.68 11.11 -8.42
N MET A 46 5.53 11.06 -7.75
CA MET A 46 4.68 12.22 -7.49
C MET A 46 5.11 13.01 -6.25
N TYR A 47 5.86 12.40 -5.34
CA TYR A 47 6.34 13.01 -4.10
C TYR A 47 6.93 14.42 -4.25
N PRO A 48 7.88 14.72 -5.17
CA PRO A 48 8.45 16.06 -5.30
C PRO A 48 7.43 17.11 -5.74
N TYR A 49 6.38 16.71 -6.47
CA TYR A 49 5.30 17.61 -6.89
C TYR A 49 4.30 17.82 -5.75
N ALA A 50 3.91 16.73 -5.08
CA ALA A 50 2.94 16.76 -3.98
C ALA A 50 3.45 17.59 -2.79
N MET A 51 4.76 17.53 -2.51
CA MET A 51 5.39 18.33 -1.45
C MET A 51 5.25 19.85 -1.67
N GLN A 52 5.16 20.30 -2.93
CA GLN A 52 4.97 21.73 -3.23
C GLN A 52 3.58 22.22 -2.81
N TRP A 53 2.60 21.33 -2.68
CA TRP A 53 1.22 21.69 -2.34
C TRP A 53 1.02 22.01 -0.86
N SER A 54 2.06 21.89 -0.03
CA SER A 54 2.15 22.29 1.39
C SER A 54 1.00 21.78 2.27
N THR A 55 -0.17 22.42 2.20
CA THR A 55 -1.39 22.00 2.91
C THR A 55 -2.06 20.80 2.24
N HIS A 56 -2.15 20.76 0.91
CA HIS A 56 -2.90 19.69 0.21
C HIS A 56 -2.09 18.41 0.00
N PHE A 57 -0.83 18.40 0.45
CA PHE A 57 -0.01 17.19 0.47
C PHE A 57 -0.70 16.06 1.25
N TYR A 58 -1.26 16.35 2.43
CA TYR A 58 -1.87 15.32 3.29
C TYR A 58 -3.16 14.72 2.69
N ILE A 59 -3.96 15.52 1.98
CA ILE A 59 -5.14 14.97 1.30
C ILE A 59 -4.74 14.13 0.07
N PHE A 60 -3.63 14.48 -0.58
CA PHE A 60 -3.05 13.67 -1.65
C PHE A 60 -2.54 12.32 -1.13
N GLU A 61 -1.88 12.28 0.04
CA GLU A 61 -1.48 11.04 0.71
C GLU A 61 -2.70 10.15 1.04
N VAL A 62 -3.80 10.75 1.51
CA VAL A 62 -5.06 10.01 1.74
C VAL A 62 -5.62 9.46 0.43
N PHE A 63 -5.61 10.25 -0.65
CA PHE A 63 -6.03 9.79 -1.97
C PHE A 63 -5.18 8.61 -2.46
N LEU A 64 -3.86 8.67 -2.31
CA LEU A 64 -2.98 7.58 -2.69
C LEU A 64 -3.22 6.32 -1.86
N ALA A 65 -3.44 6.46 -0.55
CA ALA A 65 -3.82 5.34 0.31
C ALA A 65 -5.15 4.71 -0.12
N ILE A 66 -6.12 5.48 -0.62
CA ILE A 66 -7.35 4.94 -1.23
C ILE A 66 -7.02 4.15 -2.50
N VAL A 67 -6.25 4.73 -3.41
CA VAL A 67 -5.81 4.06 -4.66
C VAL A 67 -5.10 2.75 -4.36
N PHE A 68 -4.35 2.71 -3.26
CA PHE A 68 -3.63 1.54 -2.79
C PHE A 68 -4.52 0.42 -2.26
N LEU A 69 -5.68 0.75 -1.69
CA LEU A 69 -6.67 -0.23 -1.24
C LEU A 69 -7.43 -0.87 -2.40
N VAL A 70 -7.57 -0.17 -3.54
CA VAL A 70 -8.27 -0.67 -4.73
C VAL A 70 -7.76 -2.05 -5.19
N PRO A 71 -6.45 -2.28 -5.41
CA PRO A 71 -5.95 -3.58 -5.84
C PRO A 71 -6.05 -4.67 -4.77
N ILE A 72 -6.35 -4.35 -3.51
CA ILE A 72 -6.58 -5.32 -2.44
C ILE A 72 -8.05 -5.73 -2.40
N ILE A 73 -8.94 -4.75 -2.33
CA ILE A 73 -10.38 -4.95 -2.18
C ILE A 73 -11.01 -5.46 -3.47
N TYR A 74 -10.67 -4.83 -4.60
CA TYR A 74 -11.29 -5.13 -5.90
C TYR A 74 -10.46 -6.11 -6.74
N ARG A 75 -9.40 -6.72 -6.19
CA ARG A 75 -8.46 -7.58 -6.94
C ARG A 75 -9.16 -8.62 -7.81
N ARG A 76 -10.13 -9.33 -7.22
CA ARG A 76 -10.88 -10.40 -7.86
C ARG A 76 -11.72 -9.89 -9.02
N ASN A 77 -12.46 -8.81 -8.78
CA ASN A 77 -13.30 -8.19 -9.81
C ASN A 77 -12.46 -7.57 -10.93
N LEU A 78 -11.30 -6.99 -10.59
CA LEU A 78 -10.35 -6.48 -11.58
C LEU A 78 -9.77 -7.61 -12.44
N ALA A 79 -9.35 -8.73 -11.83
CA ALA A 79 -8.88 -9.89 -12.58
C ALA A 79 -9.97 -10.44 -13.52
N LEU A 80 -11.22 -10.54 -13.05
CA LEU A 80 -12.35 -10.97 -13.88
C LEU A 80 -12.63 -9.99 -15.03
N LEU A 81 -12.57 -8.67 -14.78
CA LEU A 81 -12.77 -7.65 -15.80
C LEU A 81 -11.68 -7.73 -16.87
N ILE A 82 -10.42 -7.88 -16.46
CA ILE A 82 -9.29 -8.03 -17.38
C ILE A 82 -9.41 -9.33 -18.17
N TYR A 83 -9.79 -10.43 -17.53
CA TYR A 83 -10.04 -11.70 -18.21
C TYR A 83 -11.13 -11.56 -19.28
N ARG A 84 -12.28 -10.96 -18.96
CA ARG A 84 -13.38 -10.74 -19.91
C ARG A 84 -12.97 -9.91 -21.12
N LYS A 85 -12.03 -8.98 -20.96
CA LYS A 85 -11.54 -8.12 -22.05
C LYS A 85 -10.39 -8.74 -22.85
N SER A 86 -9.48 -9.46 -22.19
CA SER A 86 -8.24 -9.94 -22.81
C SER A 86 -8.25 -11.42 -23.19
N GLY A 87 -9.11 -12.22 -22.57
CA GLY A 87 -9.16 -13.68 -22.75
C GLY A 87 -7.97 -14.45 -22.16
N ILE A 88 -7.06 -13.78 -21.43
CA ILE A 88 -5.84 -14.42 -20.93
C ILE A 88 -6.14 -15.27 -19.70
N ASP A 89 -5.95 -16.59 -19.80
CA ASP A 89 -6.25 -17.57 -18.72
C ASP A 89 -5.51 -17.30 -17.40
N PHE A 90 -4.38 -16.59 -17.43
CA PHE A 90 -3.69 -16.12 -16.22
C PHE A 90 -4.62 -15.39 -15.26
N TYR A 91 -5.48 -14.50 -15.77
CA TYR A 91 -6.41 -13.73 -14.94
C TYR A 91 -7.60 -14.57 -14.45
N ARG A 92 -7.93 -15.64 -15.18
CA ARG A 92 -8.94 -16.62 -14.76
C ARG A 92 -8.46 -17.39 -13.53
N GLN A 93 -7.22 -17.89 -13.57
CA GLN A 93 -6.60 -18.58 -12.44
C GLN A 93 -6.53 -17.70 -11.19
N ILE A 94 -6.21 -16.41 -11.35
CA ILE A 94 -6.24 -15.45 -10.25
C ILE A 94 -7.65 -15.30 -9.69
N TYR A 95 -8.66 -15.15 -10.54
CA TYR A 95 -10.05 -15.00 -10.10
C TYR A 95 -10.55 -16.20 -9.30
N GLU A 96 -10.22 -17.42 -9.74
CA GLU A 96 -10.65 -18.67 -9.12
C GLU A 96 -9.93 -18.90 -7.77
N LYS A 97 -8.61 -18.74 -7.72
CA LYS A 97 -7.80 -19.02 -6.52
C LYS A 97 -7.75 -17.88 -5.51
N GLN A 98 -8.32 -16.70 -5.82
CA GLN A 98 -8.22 -15.54 -4.93
C GLN A 98 -9.08 -15.73 -3.67
N THR A 99 -8.40 -15.77 -2.54
CA THR A 99 -9.01 -15.68 -1.20
C THR A 99 -8.31 -14.60 -0.38
N LEU A 100 -9.07 -13.91 0.46
CA LEU A 100 -8.55 -12.84 1.29
C LEU A 100 -7.66 -13.43 2.40
N SER A 101 -6.42 -12.97 2.51
CA SER A 101 -5.46 -13.43 3.52
C SER A 101 -5.50 -12.55 4.76
N ALA A 102 -5.13 -13.12 5.92
CA ALA A 102 -4.99 -12.34 7.16
C ALA A 102 -3.99 -11.18 7.00
N GLN A 103 -2.92 -11.36 6.20
CA GLN A 103 -1.94 -10.30 5.92
C GLN A 103 -2.56 -9.16 5.11
N GLU A 104 -3.48 -9.47 4.18
CA GLU A 104 -4.18 -8.47 3.38
C GLU A 104 -5.15 -7.67 4.27
N CYS A 105 -5.85 -8.32 5.20
CA CYS A 105 -6.64 -7.62 6.22
C CYS A 105 -5.78 -6.66 7.06
N MET A 106 -4.60 -7.11 7.50
CA MET A 106 -3.68 -6.26 8.27
C MET A 106 -3.22 -5.05 7.44
N ILE A 107 -2.88 -5.25 6.16
CA ILE A 107 -2.51 -4.16 5.26
C ILE A 107 -3.67 -3.16 5.15
N ILE A 108 -4.90 -3.62 4.94
CA ILE A 108 -6.09 -2.74 4.86
C ILE A 108 -6.22 -1.91 6.14
N LEU A 109 -6.10 -2.55 7.31
CA LEU A 109 -6.22 -1.88 8.61
C LEU A 109 -5.14 -0.81 8.79
N ILE A 110 -3.88 -1.15 8.50
CA ILE A 110 -2.74 -0.25 8.66
C ILE A 110 -2.84 0.94 7.70
N VAL A 111 -3.22 0.70 6.44
CA VAL A 111 -3.41 1.77 5.44
C VAL A 111 -4.56 2.68 5.85
N THR A 112 -5.65 2.11 6.37
CA THR A 112 -6.78 2.90 6.89
C THR A 112 -6.37 3.77 8.08
N LEU A 113 -5.54 3.25 8.98
CA LEU A 113 -4.99 4.04 10.09
C LEU A 113 -4.11 5.19 9.58
N SER A 114 -3.26 4.95 8.59
CA SER A 114 -2.46 5.99 7.95
C SER A 114 -3.32 7.06 7.27
N MET A 115 -4.44 6.69 6.66
CA MET A 115 -5.40 7.66 6.13
C MET A 115 -5.97 8.56 7.23
N ILE A 116 -6.38 7.98 8.37
CA ILE A 116 -6.92 8.75 9.50
C ILE A 116 -5.88 9.73 10.02
N ILE A 117 -4.62 9.30 10.18
CA ILE A 117 -3.52 10.15 10.64
C ILE A 117 -3.27 11.31 9.67
N ASN A 118 -3.24 11.04 8.36
CA ASN A 118 -3.04 12.09 7.36
C ASN A 118 -4.26 13.04 7.29
N LEU A 119 -5.49 12.57 7.50
CA LEU A 119 -6.67 13.43 7.62
C LEU A 119 -6.62 14.33 8.85
N ILE A 120 -6.26 13.79 10.02
CA ILE A 120 -6.08 14.58 11.26
C ILE A 120 -5.02 15.66 11.03
N THR A 121 -3.89 15.29 10.42
CA THR A 121 -2.82 16.23 10.10
C THR A 121 -3.28 17.31 9.13
N TRP A 122 -4.08 16.95 8.13
CA TRP A 122 -4.65 17.91 7.19
C TRP A 122 -5.55 18.95 7.87
N PHE A 123 -6.46 18.50 8.75
CA PHE A 123 -7.32 19.40 9.52
C PHE A 123 -6.51 20.30 10.45
N GLU A 124 -5.48 19.76 11.12
CA GLU A 124 -4.61 20.55 12.00
C GLU A 124 -3.86 21.64 11.21
N VAL A 125 -3.28 21.30 10.06
CA VAL A 125 -2.55 22.26 9.21
C VAL A 125 -3.48 23.33 8.64
N LEU A 126 -4.73 22.98 8.32
CA LEU A 126 -5.74 23.96 7.94
C LEU A 126 -6.10 24.89 9.10
N ALA A 127 -6.34 24.34 10.30
CA ALA A 127 -6.64 25.13 11.49
C ALA A 127 -5.49 26.10 11.82
N TYR A 128 -4.24 25.65 11.69
CA TYR A 128 -3.05 26.51 11.80
C TYR A 128 -3.04 27.63 10.74
N LYS A 129 -3.31 27.29 9.48
CA LYS A 129 -3.36 28.26 8.38
C LYS A 129 -4.43 29.35 8.57
N TYR A 130 -5.56 29.00 9.17
CA TYR A 130 -6.65 29.93 9.47
C TYR A 130 -6.54 30.55 10.88
N TYR A 131 -5.40 30.43 11.55
CA TYR A 131 -5.13 30.97 12.89
C TYR A 131 -6.13 30.49 13.97
N TRP A 132 -6.71 29.31 13.80
CA TRP A 132 -7.49 28.64 14.85
C TRP A 132 -6.59 27.97 15.89
N LEU A 133 -5.33 27.69 15.52
CA LEU A 133 -4.30 27.10 16.38
C LEU A 133 -2.98 27.85 16.16
N ASP A 134 -2.23 28.06 17.24
CA ASP A 134 -0.91 28.73 17.19
C ASP A 134 0.23 27.80 16.74
N ASN A 135 0.01 26.49 16.79
CA ASN A 135 1.00 25.50 16.37
C ASN A 135 0.36 24.17 15.96
N ALA A 136 1.00 23.46 15.02
CA ALA A 136 0.58 22.14 14.53
C ALA A 136 1.38 21.02 15.23
N TYR A 137 1.02 20.72 16.48
CA TYR A 137 1.73 19.76 17.33
C TYR A 137 1.72 18.33 16.78
N PHE A 138 0.59 17.87 16.24
CA PHE A 138 0.46 16.52 15.73
C PHE A 138 1.33 16.29 14.49
N LYS A 139 1.32 17.25 13.56
CA LYS A 139 2.25 17.28 12.41
C LYS A 139 3.70 17.20 12.87
N LEU A 140 4.11 18.07 13.81
CA LEU A 140 5.51 18.28 14.15
C LEU A 140 6.15 17.14 14.96
N TYR A 141 5.38 16.47 15.83
CA TYR A 141 5.95 15.51 16.78
C TYR A 141 5.46 14.07 16.61
N ILE A 142 4.27 13.88 16.05
CA ILE A 142 3.58 12.58 16.09
C ILE A 142 3.54 11.95 14.69
N ARG A 143 3.13 12.70 13.68
CA ARG A 143 2.80 12.16 12.35
C ARG A 143 3.96 11.39 11.70
N ASP A 144 5.14 11.99 11.62
CA ASP A 144 6.27 11.39 10.90
C ASP A 144 6.73 10.08 11.55
N ASN A 145 6.77 10.04 12.89
CA ASN A 145 7.10 8.83 13.64
C ASN A 145 6.07 7.71 13.42
N ILE A 146 4.77 8.02 13.39
CA ILE A 146 3.75 7.00 13.13
C ILE A 146 3.81 6.54 11.67
N GLN A 147 4.03 7.45 10.72
CA GLN A 147 4.13 7.08 9.30
C GLN A 147 5.32 6.15 9.05
N LEU A 148 6.46 6.41 9.69
CA LEU A 148 7.63 5.52 9.67
C LEU A 148 7.27 4.11 10.18
N LEU A 149 6.59 4.04 11.32
CA LEU A 149 6.17 2.78 11.93
C LEU A 149 5.19 2.02 11.01
N VAL A 150 4.21 2.72 10.44
CA VAL A 150 3.28 2.17 9.45
C VAL A 150 4.03 1.53 8.29
N GLN A 151 5.04 2.21 7.76
CA GLN A 151 5.80 1.75 6.60
C GLN A 151 6.63 0.50 6.91
N ILE A 152 7.23 0.44 8.09
CA ILE A 152 7.97 -0.74 8.57
C ILE A 152 7.04 -1.94 8.71
N ILE A 153 5.86 -1.76 9.32
CA ILE A 153 4.89 -2.86 9.46
C ILE A 153 4.39 -3.32 8.09
N LEU A 154 4.09 -2.38 7.18
CA LEU A 154 3.69 -2.71 5.81
C LEU A 154 4.77 -3.55 5.11
N CYS A 155 6.04 -3.15 5.15
CA CYS A 155 7.15 -3.95 4.62
C CYS A 155 7.14 -5.39 5.16
N GLY A 156 6.96 -5.55 6.47
CA GLY A 156 6.84 -6.86 7.11
C GLY A 156 5.64 -7.67 6.61
N CYS A 157 4.49 -7.02 6.39
CA CYS A 157 3.30 -7.66 5.82
C CYS A 157 3.53 -8.16 4.39
N PHE A 158 4.18 -7.37 3.51
CA PHE A 158 4.47 -7.80 2.13
C PHE A 158 5.42 -8.98 2.10
N LEU A 159 6.48 -8.94 2.90
CA LEU A 159 7.46 -10.02 2.95
C LEU A 159 6.85 -11.31 3.50
N THR A 160 6.05 -11.19 4.57
CA THR A 160 5.32 -12.35 5.13
C THR A 160 4.32 -12.92 4.14
N TYR A 161 3.61 -12.06 3.39
CA TYR A 161 2.69 -12.49 2.35
C TYR A 161 3.43 -13.23 1.23
N ALA A 162 4.54 -12.68 0.74
CA ALA A 162 5.35 -13.30 -0.31
C ALA A 162 5.89 -14.69 0.09
N ILE A 163 6.37 -14.84 1.34
CA ILE A 163 6.88 -16.12 1.87
C ILE A 163 5.76 -17.15 2.01
N LYS A 164 4.57 -16.74 2.45
CA LYS A 164 3.42 -17.65 2.67
C LYS A 164 2.58 -17.90 1.41
N ALA A 165 2.91 -17.25 0.30
CA ALA A 165 2.15 -17.34 -0.93
C ALA A 165 2.12 -18.76 -1.52
N GLU A 166 3.28 -19.42 -1.56
CA GLU A 166 3.43 -20.76 -2.14
C GLU A 166 2.69 -21.82 -1.32
N SER A 167 2.84 -21.80 0.01
CA SER A 167 2.13 -22.73 0.89
C SER A 167 0.60 -22.53 0.84
N LYS A 168 0.13 -21.32 0.56
CA LYS A 168 -1.30 -21.02 0.43
C LYS A 168 -1.89 -21.59 -0.86
N GLU A 169 -1.21 -21.46 -2.00
CA GLU A 169 -1.69 -22.06 -3.26
C GLU A 169 -1.66 -23.60 -3.20
N LEU A 170 -0.63 -24.20 -2.59
CA LEU A 170 -0.56 -25.65 -2.38
C LEU A 170 -1.69 -26.19 -1.50
N ASN A 171 -2.04 -25.48 -0.43
CA ASN A 171 -3.15 -25.89 0.44
C ASN A 171 -4.51 -25.81 -0.28
N TYR A 172 -4.69 -24.81 -1.16
CA TYR A 172 -5.90 -24.71 -1.97
C TYR A 172 -6.06 -25.93 -2.90
N GLU A 173 -4.98 -26.32 -3.58
CA GLU A 173 -4.97 -27.49 -4.49
C GLU A 173 -5.17 -28.83 -3.76
N ASN A 174 -4.82 -28.93 -2.47
CA ASN A 174 -5.04 -30.15 -1.68
C ASN A 174 -6.46 -30.24 -1.05
N THR A 175 -7.24 -29.17 -1.10
CA THR A 175 -8.59 -29.12 -0.50
C THR A 175 -9.71 -29.25 -1.56
N GLU A 176 -9.37 -29.16 -2.85
CA GLU A 176 -10.23 -29.49 -4.00
C GLU A 176 -9.99 -30.94 -4.47
#